data_AF-A0A1H8WMA6-F1
#
_entry.id   AF-A0A1H8WMA6-F1
#
_cell.length_a   1.000
_cell.length_b   1.000
_cell.length_c   1.000
_cell.angle_alpha   90.00
_cell.angle_beta   90.00
_cell.angle_gamma   90.00
#
_symmetry.space_group_name_H-M   'P 1'
#
loop_
_entity.id
_entity.type
_entity.pdbx_description
1 polymer ?
#
loop_
_entity_poly.entity_id
_entity_poly.type
_entity_poly.pdbx_seq_one_letter_code
_entity_poly.pdbx_strand_id
1 'polypeptide(L)' 'MTLRTDDELERALSALAEAEGTSRQEIVRRAVLERYERSGHVARVEESSRRLAEKWGDVLHRLGDA' A
#
# COMPACT_ATOMS: atom_id res chain seq x y z
N MET A 1 15.49 3.34 -15.02
CA MET A 1 14.17 4.01 -15.12
C MET A 1 14.39 5.51 -15.02
N THR A 2 13.75 6.31 -15.87
CA THR A 2 13.78 7.78 -15.81
C THR A 2 12.41 8.28 -15.39
N LEU A 3 12.35 9.08 -14.33
CA LEU A 3 11.12 9.75 -13.88
C LEU A 3 11.25 11.25 -14.13
N ARG A 4 10.15 11.89 -14.50
CA ARG A 4 10.07 13.34 -14.47
C ARG A 4 9.75 13.77 -13.04
N THR A 5 10.55 14.68 -12.50
CA THR A 5 10.47 15.19 -11.13
C THR A 5 10.09 16.67 -11.16
N ASP A 6 9.45 17.13 -10.08
CA ASP A 6 9.29 18.54 -9.76
C ASP A 6 10.22 18.93 -8.58
N ASP A 7 10.32 20.23 -8.30
CA ASP A 7 11.23 20.77 -7.29
C ASP A 7 10.91 20.26 -5.86
N GLU A 8 9.64 19.92 -5.60
CA GLU A 8 9.23 19.35 -4.32
C GLU A 8 9.78 17.93 -4.15
N LEU A 9 9.56 17.08 -5.15
CA LEU A 9 10.03 15.70 -5.14
C LEU A 9 11.56 15.63 -5.10
N GLU A 10 12.26 16.52 -5.81
CA GLU A 10 13.72 16.54 -5.78
C GLU A 10 14.29 16.89 -4.40
N ARG A 11 13.71 17.89 -3.73
CA ARG A 11 14.11 18.28 -2.37
C ARG A 11 13.85 17.16 -1.38
N ALA A 12 12.66 16.54 -1.43
CA ALA A 12 12.31 15.43 -0.55
C ALA A 12 13.27 14.23 -0.74
N LEU A 13 13.52 13.83 -1.98
CA LEU A 13 14.44 12.73 -2.28
C LEU A 13 15.87 13.03 -1.84
N SER A 14 16.32 14.28 -1.97
CA SER A 14 17.69 14.66 -1.56
C SER A 14 17.83 14.61 -0.05
N ALA A 15 16.87 15.17 0.70
CA ALA A 15 16.86 15.13 2.16
C ALA A 15 16.83 13.69 2.70
N LEU A 16 15.99 12.83 2.12
CA LEU A 16 15.91 11.41 2.53
C LEU A 16 17.18 10.64 2.17
N ALA A 17 17.75 10.88 0.98
CA ALA A 17 19.00 10.23 0.56
C ALA A 17 20.17 10.57 1.49
N GLU A 18 20.27 11.84 1.91
CA GLU A 18 21.27 12.30 2.88
C GLU A 18 21.04 11.66 4.27
N ALA A 19 19.80 11.65 4.75
CA ALA A 19 19.46 11.09 6.06
C ALA A 19 19.70 9.57 6.14
N GLU A 20 19.41 8.84 5.06
CA GLU A 20 19.53 7.38 5.01
C GLU A 20 20.88 6.87 4.45
N GLY A 21 21.74 7.77 3.97
CA GLY A 21 23.01 7.40 3.35
C GLY A 21 22.85 6.52 2.10
N THR A 22 21.78 6.73 1.34
CA THR A 22 21.42 5.91 0.17
C THR A 22 21.15 6.75 -1.07
N SER A 23 20.97 6.12 -2.23
CA SER A 23 20.66 6.84 -3.46
C SER A 23 19.18 7.20 -3.56
N ARG A 24 18.87 8.35 -4.19
CA ARG A 24 17.49 8.76 -4.51
C ARG A 24 16.70 7.67 -5.25
N GLN A 25 17.36 6.93 -6.15
CA GLN A 25 16.73 5.83 -6.89
C GLN A 25 16.33 4.66 -5.98
N GLU A 26 17.15 4.34 -4.97
CA GLU A 26 16.82 3.30 -4.00
C GLU A 26 15.67 3.73 -3.08
N ILE A 27 15.57 5.01 -2.73
CA ILE A 27 14.42 5.54 -1.98
C ILE A 27 13.13 5.38 -2.78
N VAL A 28 13.14 5.78 -4.06
CA VAL A 28 11.98 5.58 -4.95
C VAL A 28 11.63 4.09 -5.07
N ARG A 29 12.63 3.24 -5.27
CA ARG A 29 12.44 1.78 -5.39
C ARG A 29 11.78 1.20 -4.14
N ARG A 30 12.29 1.52 -2.94
CA ARG A 30 11.71 1.05 -1.66
C ARG A 30 10.29 1.56 -1.49
N ALA A 31 10.05 2.87 -1.67
CA ALA A 31 8.73 3.45 -1.52
C ALA A 31 7.68 2.81 -2.46
N VAL A 32 8.07 2.51 -3.71
CA VAL A 32 7.20 1.82 -4.67
C VAL A 32 6.90 0.39 -4.23
N LEU A 33 7.92 -0.39 -3.85
CA LEU A 33 7.72 -1.78 -3.39
C LEU A 33 6.88 -1.84 -2.13
N GLU A 34 7.15 -0.96 -1.16
CA GLU A 34 6.41 -0.90 0.10
C GLU A 34 4.94 -0.51 -0.12
N ARG A 35 4.68 0.43 -1.03
CA ARG A 35 3.31 0.78 -1.46
C ARG A 35 2.63 -0.38 -2.17
N TYR A 36 3.35 -1.07 -3.05
CA TYR A 36 2.84 -2.23 -3.77
C TYR A 36 2.45 -3.37 -2.81
N GLU A 37 3.32 -3.71 -1.86
CA GLU A 37 3.05 -4.72 -0.83
C GLU A 37 1.85 -4.35 0.04
N ARG A 38 1.76 -3.09 0.48
CA ARG A 38 0.59 -2.58 1.23
C ARG A 38 -0.69 -2.69 0.40
N SER A 39 -0.65 -2.30 -0.88
CA SER A 39 -1.82 -2.42 -1.76
C SER A 39 -2.26 -3.87 -1.98
N GLY A 40 -1.31 -4.81 -2.11
CA GLY A 40 -1.59 -6.23 -2.24
C GLY A 40 -2.07 -6.87 -0.93
N HIS A 41 -1.67 -6.35 0.23
CA HIS A 41 -2.21 -6.79 1.52
C HIS A 41 -3.67 -6.33 1.71
N VAL A 42 -3.97 -5.06 1.44
CA VAL A 42 -5.35 -4.54 1.49
C VAL A 42 -6.26 -5.31 0.54
N ALA A 43 -5.85 -5.50 -0.70
CA ALA A 43 -6.62 -6.27 -1.67
C ALA A 43 -6.89 -7.72 -1.20
N ARG A 44 -5.91 -8.38 -0.56
CA ARG A 44 -6.09 -9.72 0.00
C ARG A 44 -7.01 -9.75 1.22
N VAL A 45 -6.97 -8.72 2.07
CA VAL A 45 -7.87 -8.57 3.22
C VAL A 45 -9.29 -8.32 2.76
N GLU A 46 -9.50 -7.42 1.80
CA GLU A 46 -10.82 -7.14 1.21
C GLU A 46 -11.39 -8.37 0.50
N GLU A 47 -10.58 -9.07 -0.29
CA GLU A 47 -11.01 -10.28 -0.97
C GLU A 47 -11.39 -11.40 0.01
N SER A 48 -10.61 -11.58 1.08
CA SER A 48 -10.91 -12.58 2.12
C SER A 48 -12.13 -12.19 2.95
N SER A 49 -12.30 -10.89 3.25
CA SER A 49 -13.47 -10.36 3.94
C SER A 49 -14.73 -10.53 3.10
N ARG A 50 -14.65 -10.28 1.78
CA ARG A 50 -15.74 -10.52 0.83
C ARG A 50 -16.12 -11.99 0.76
N ARG A 51 -15.14 -12.91 0.65
CA ARG A 51 -15.40 -14.36 0.68
C ARG A 51 -16.08 -14.81 1.97
N LEU A 52 -15.65 -14.27 3.11
CA LEU A 52 -16.26 -14.59 4.41
C LEU A 52 -17.66 -13.98 4.53
N ALA A 53 -17.88 -12.77 4.05
CA ALA A 53 -19.20 -12.13 4.02
C ALA A 53 -20.18 -12.87 3.08
N GLU A 54 -19.73 -13.35 1.93
CA GLU A 54 -20.53 -14.20 1.03
C GLU A 54 -20.86 -15.55 1.69
N LYS A 55 -19.89 -16.17 2.38
CA LYS A 55 -20.06 -17.48 3.02
C LYS A 55 -20.93 -17.44 4.28
N TRP A 56 -20.83 -16.37 5.07
CA TRP A 56 -21.50 -16.25 6.37
C TRP A 56 -22.63 -15.22 6.38
N GLY A 57 -22.91 -14.56 5.25
CA GLY A 57 -23.91 -13.51 5.13
C GLY A 57 -25.28 -13.94 5.64
N ASP A 58 -25.76 -15.10 5.21
CA ASP A 58 -27.06 -15.64 5.63
C ASP A 58 -27.13 -16.04 7.11
N VAL A 59 -25.97 -16.36 7.72
CA VAL A 59 -25.87 -16.72 9.13
C VAL A 59 -25.83 -15.46 9.99
N LEU A 60 -25.05 -14.46 9.59
CA LEU A 60 -24.96 -13.16 10.25
C LEU A 60 -26.28 -12.39 10.15
N HIS A 61 -26.97 -12.47 9.02
CA HIS A 61 -28.28 -11.86 8.82
C HIS A 61 -29.33 -12.45 9.79
N ARG A 62 -29.38 -13.79 9.90
CA ARG A 62 -30.27 -14.47 10.85
C ARG A 62 -29.97 -14.20 12.32
N LEU A 63 -28.70 -13.94 12.66
CA LEU A 63 -28.31 -13.61 14.03
C LEU A 63 -28.57 -12.13 14.39
N GLY A 64 -28.68 -11.24 13.40
CA GLY A 64 -29.00 -9.82 13.60
C GLY A 64 -30.49 -9.51 13.58
N ASP A 65 -31.30 -10.38 12.98
CA ASP A 65 -32.77 -10.23 12.91
C ASP A 65 -33.52 -10.88 14.10
N ALA A 66 -32.79 -11.39 15.10
CA ALA A 66 -33.32 -11.99 16.34
C ALA A 66 -33.08 -11.08 17.56
#